data_AF-A0A8T7GIR2-F1
#
_entry.id   AF-A0A8T7GIR2-F1
#
_cell.length_a   1.000
_cell.length_b   1.000
_cell.length_c   1.000
_cell.angle_alpha   90.00
_cell.angle_beta   90.00
_cell.angle_gamma   90.00
#
_symmetry.space_group_name_H-M   'P 1'
#
loop_
_entity.id
_entity.type
_entity.pdbx_description
1 polymer ?
#
loop_
_entity_poly.entity_id
_entity_poly.type
_entity_poly.pdbx_seq_one_letter_code
_entity_poly.pdbx_strand_id
1 'polypeptide(L)'
;MLLGVYISSSHQGLSCPDWPLCPNGFNLPPPEYFFEHVHRTLVIVTGILIFVTTLYSIKRNVKNVKKPAIIACILVIIQILMGMLVVNSKLHAILVAIHLSTGILLFSALLMTFLFSYRNIKKSILF
;
A
#
# COMPACT_ATOMS: atom_id res chain seq x y z
N MET A 1 -2.94 -1.56 5.31
CA MET A 1 -4.36 -1.68 5.71
C MET A 1 -4.51 -1.69 7.23
N LEU A 2 -4.12 -2.77 7.92
CA LEU A 2 -4.36 -2.92 9.37
C LEU A 2 -3.81 -1.78 10.22
N LEU A 3 -2.56 -1.39 10.00
CA LEU A 3 -1.97 -0.27 10.73
C LEU A 3 -2.70 1.07 10.47
N GLY A 4 -3.21 1.28 9.25
CA GLY A 4 -4.01 2.47 8.93
C GLY A 4 -5.35 2.48 9.66
N VAL A 5 -6.01 1.32 9.75
CA VAL A 5 -7.24 1.15 10.55
C VAL A 5 -6.96 1.44 12.03
N TYR A 6 -5.85 0.90 12.56
CA TYR A 6 -5.44 1.15 13.94
C TYR A 6 -5.21 2.65 14.22
N ILE A 7 -4.47 3.34 13.33
CA ILE A 7 -4.22 4.79 13.45
C ILE A 7 -5.54 5.57 13.45
N SER A 8 -6.47 5.20 12.57
CA SER A 8 -7.79 5.84 12.51
C SER A 8 -8.61 5.59 13.77
N SER A 9 -8.62 4.37 14.31
CA SER A 9 -9.41 4.00 15.50
C SER A 9 -8.80 4.49 16.81
N SER A 10 -7.48 4.69 16.85
CA SER A 10 -6.76 5.22 18.01
C SER A 10 -6.69 6.74 18.03
N HIS A 11 -7.32 7.42 17.05
CA HIS A 11 -7.30 8.88 16.89
C HIS A 11 -5.89 9.47 16.69
N GLN A 12 -4.98 8.71 16.09
CA GLN A 12 -3.58 9.11 15.87
C GLN A 12 -3.30 9.55 14.43
N GLY A 13 -4.32 9.78 13.60
CA GLY A 13 -4.15 10.05 12.16
C GLY A 13 -3.62 11.43 11.77
N LEU A 14 -3.33 12.30 12.75
CA LEU A 14 -2.68 13.61 12.55
C LEU A 14 -1.50 13.82 13.51
N SER A 15 -0.91 12.74 14.03
CA SER A 15 0.32 12.78 14.81
C SER A 15 1.51 13.25 13.97
N CYS A 16 1.49 12.99 12.66
CA CYS A 16 2.38 13.65 11.68
C CYS A 16 1.55 14.55 10.74
N PRO A 17 1.40 15.86 11.06
CA PRO A 17 0.57 16.76 10.25
C PRO A 17 1.17 17.03 8.86
N ASP A 18 2.47 16.83 8.70
CA ASP A 18 3.18 17.05 7.45
C ASP A 18 3.22 15.81 6.55
N TRP A 19 3.39 16.04 5.26
CA TRP A 19 3.61 15.01 4.25
C TRP A 19 4.71 15.47 3.28
N PRO A 20 5.65 14.61 2.87
CA PRO A 20 5.67 13.16 3.05
C PRO A 20 6.28 12.69 4.39
N LEU A 21 7.15 13.50 4.98
CA LEU A 21 7.88 13.15 6.20
C LEU A 21 7.18 13.68 7.44
N CYS A 22 7.38 12.97 8.55
CA CYS A 22 7.08 13.47 9.89
C CYS A 22 8.15 14.49 10.33
N PRO A 23 7.91 15.27 11.41
CA PRO A 23 8.88 16.28 11.88
C PRO A 23 10.30 15.78 12.17
N ASN A 24 10.47 14.49 12.53
CA ASN A 24 11.78 13.88 12.75
C ASN A 24 12.53 13.45 11.46
N GLY A 25 11.95 13.65 10.28
CA GLY A 25 12.53 13.20 9.02
C GLY A 25 12.69 11.67 8.99
N PHE A 26 13.92 11.18 8.81
CA PHE A 26 14.28 9.75 8.74
C PHE A 26 14.86 9.20 10.05
N ASN A 27 14.90 9.99 11.12
CA ASN A 27 15.43 9.54 12.40
C ASN A 27 14.50 8.53 13.06
N LEU A 28 14.98 7.89 14.13
CA LEU A 28 14.16 6.97 14.93
C LEU A 28 12.87 7.71 15.39
N PRO A 29 11.67 7.16 15.13
CA PRO A 29 10.44 7.85 15.49
C PRO A 29 10.23 7.87 17.01
N PRO A 30 9.97 9.06 17.61
CA PRO A 30 9.57 9.16 18.99
C PRO A 30 8.16 8.57 19.20
N PRO A 31 7.77 8.27 20.45
CA PRO A 31 6.47 7.67 20.77
C PRO A 31 5.26 8.46 20.25
N GLU A 32 5.38 9.79 20.18
CA GLU A 32 4.31 10.73 19.82
C GLU A 32 3.69 10.46 18.44
N TYR A 33 4.50 10.06 17.46
CA TYR A 33 4.04 9.80 16.09
C TYR A 33 4.62 8.51 15.51
N PHE A 34 4.95 7.58 16.39
CA PHE A 34 5.52 6.27 16.06
C PHE A 34 4.68 5.51 15.02
N PHE A 35 3.37 5.38 15.26
CA PHE A 35 2.51 4.57 14.41
C PHE A 35 2.35 5.14 13.00
N GLU A 36 2.19 6.47 12.87
CA GLU A 36 2.12 7.14 11.56
C GLU A 36 3.44 7.03 10.79
N HIS A 37 4.57 7.24 11.48
CA HIS A 37 5.88 7.10 10.86
C HIS A 37 6.12 5.67 10.36
N VAL A 38 5.79 4.66 11.16
CA VAL A 38 5.86 3.24 10.76
C VAL A 38 4.91 2.97 9.60
N HIS A 39 3.69 3.52 9.61
CA HIS A 39 2.75 3.37 8.51
C HIS A 39 3.30 3.91 7.19
N ARG A 40 3.87 5.12 7.19
CA ARG A 40 4.49 5.73 6.00
C ARG A 40 5.69 4.93 5.51
N THR A 41 6.51 4.42 6.43
CA THR A 41 7.65 3.55 6.11
C THR A 41 7.18 2.25 5.43
N LEU A 42 6.15 1.61 5.98
CA LEU A 42 5.57 0.40 5.39
C LEU A 42 4.93 0.66 4.02
N VAL A 43 4.36 1.84 3.79
CA VAL A 43 3.85 2.24 2.46
C VAL A 43 4.99 2.28 1.43
N ILE A 44 6.14 2.85 1.78
CA ILE A 44 7.32 2.90 0.89
C ILE A 44 7.81 1.48 0.56
N VAL A 45 8.02 0.65 1.58
CA VAL A 45 8.47 -0.74 1.40
C VAL A 45 7.48 -1.52 0.54
N THR A 46 6.19 -1.41 0.82
CA THR A 46 5.13 -2.09 0.05
C THR A 46 5.11 -1.60 -1.39
N GLY A 47 5.22 -0.28 -1.63
CA GLY A 47 5.28 0.29 -2.97
C GLY A 47 6.44 -0.25 -3.80
N ILE A 48 7.63 -0.35 -3.20
CA ILE A 48 8.82 -0.95 -3.84
C ILE A 48 8.57 -2.42 -4.21
N LEU A 49 8.03 -3.22 -3.28
CA LEU A 49 7.73 -4.63 -3.53
C LEU A 49 6.71 -4.84 -4.66
N ILE A 50 5.68 -4.00 -4.72
CA ILE A 50 4.67 -4.04 -5.79
C ILE A 50 5.30 -3.68 -7.14
N PHE A 51 6.13 -2.63 -7.16
CA PHE A 51 6.82 -2.20 -8.37
C PHE A 51 7.77 -3.28 -8.90
N VAL A 52 8.62 -3.87 -8.05
CA VAL A 52 9.53 -4.94 -8.41
C VAL A 52 8.78 -6.17 -8.92
N THR A 53 7.71 -6.58 -8.21
CA THR A 53 6.84 -7.71 -8.64
C THR A 53 6.23 -7.45 -10.02
N THR A 54 5.79 -6.23 -10.27
CA THR A 54 5.20 -5.83 -11.56
C THR A 54 6.23 -5.88 -12.68
N LEU A 55 7.41 -5.29 -12.46
CA LEU A 55 8.52 -5.34 -13.42
C LEU A 55 8.95 -6.78 -13.74
N TYR A 56 9.08 -7.62 -12.71
CA TYR A 56 9.43 -9.03 -12.88
C TYR A 56 8.38 -9.78 -13.71
N SER A 57 7.10 -9.59 -13.38
CA SER A 57 5.97 -10.21 -14.10
C SER A 57 5.91 -9.79 -15.58
N ILE A 58 6.21 -8.53 -15.88
CA ILE A 58 6.31 -8.02 -17.25
C ILE A 58 7.51 -8.61 -17.97
N LYS A 59 8.72 -8.55 -17.38
CA LYS A 59 9.97 -9.05 -18.00
C LYS A 59 9.93 -10.54 -18.30
N ARG A 60 9.32 -11.34 -17.41
CA ARG A 60 9.16 -12.80 -17.60
C ARG A 60 7.89 -13.17 -18.37
N ASN A 61 7.09 -12.18 -18.77
CA ASN A 61 5.82 -12.34 -19.47
C ASN A 61 4.90 -13.42 -18.84
N VAL A 62 4.81 -13.42 -17.51
CA VAL A 62 4.07 -14.44 -16.76
C VAL A 62 2.57 -14.25 -17.03
N LYS A 63 2.02 -15.14 -17.86
CA LYS A 63 0.60 -15.10 -18.27
C LYS A 63 -0.31 -15.10 -17.04
N ASN A 64 -1.38 -14.32 -17.12
CA ASN A 64 -2.39 -14.10 -16.07
C ASN A 64 -1.91 -13.36 -14.80
N VAL A 65 -0.61 -13.31 -14.51
CA VAL A 65 -0.05 -12.55 -13.36
C VAL A 65 0.22 -11.09 -13.73
N LYS A 66 0.60 -10.81 -14.98
CA LYS A 66 0.94 -9.46 -15.45
C LYS A 66 -0.17 -8.43 -15.26
N LYS A 67 -1.41 -8.77 -15.65
CA LYS A 67 -2.56 -7.84 -15.57
C LYS A 67 -2.86 -7.39 -14.13
N PRO A 68 -3.09 -8.29 -13.15
CA PRO A 68 -3.38 -7.87 -11.78
C PRO A 68 -2.17 -7.18 -11.11
N ALA A 69 -0.93 -7.54 -11.47
CA ALA A 69 0.25 -6.83 -10.98
C ALA A 69 0.29 -5.36 -11.45
N ILE A 70 0.02 -5.10 -12.74
CA ILE A 70 -0.08 -3.73 -13.27
C ILE A 70 -1.20 -2.95 -12.60
N ILE A 71 -2.38 -3.56 -12.42
CA ILE A 71 -3.50 -2.93 -11.70
C ILE A 71 -3.09 -2.58 -10.27
N ALA A 72 -2.44 -3.49 -9.54
CA ALA A 72 -1.93 -3.22 -8.20
C ALA A 72 -0.90 -2.07 -8.18
N CYS A 73 -0.02 -2.00 -9.18
CA CYS A 73 0.95 -0.91 -9.32
C CYS A 73 0.28 0.45 -9.54
N ILE A 74 -0.80 0.50 -10.31
CA ILE A 74 -1.58 1.74 -10.50
C ILE A 74 -2.33 2.10 -9.20
N LEU A 75 -2.97 1.11 -8.57
CA LEU A 75 -3.73 1.32 -7.34
C LEU A 75 -2.86 1.80 -6.16
N VAL A 76 -1.60 1.35 -6.04
CA VAL A 76 -0.72 1.84 -4.97
C VAL A 76 -0.32 3.31 -5.18
N ILE A 77 -0.16 3.75 -6.43
CA ILE A 77 0.08 5.18 -6.73
C ILE A 77 -1.14 6.01 -6.31
N ILE A 78 -2.34 5.57 -6.70
CA ILE A 78 -3.59 6.21 -6.27
C ILE A 78 -3.68 6.22 -4.74
N GLN A 79 -3.28 5.14 -4.08
CA GLN A 79 -3.36 5.06 -2.62
C GLN A 79 -2.43 6.04 -1.91
N ILE A 80 -1.21 6.25 -2.43
CA ILE A 80 -0.26 7.22 -1.90
C ILE A 80 -0.83 8.64 -2.05
N LEU A 81 -1.38 8.97 -3.22
CA LEU A 81 -2.02 10.26 -3.48
C LEU A 81 -3.24 10.49 -2.56
N MET A 82 -4.09 9.48 -2.40
CA MET A 82 -5.23 9.54 -1.49
C MET A 82 -4.80 9.69 -0.03
N GLY A 83 -3.70 9.03 0.38
CA GLY A 83 -3.13 9.19 1.72
C GLY A 83 -2.68 10.62 1.99
N MET A 84 -2.01 11.26 1.01
CA MET A 84 -1.66 12.69 1.09
C MET A 84 -2.91 13.57 1.23
N LEU A 85 -3.95 13.32 0.44
CA LEU A 85 -5.21 14.08 0.51
C LEU A 85 -5.91 13.91 1.87
N VAL A 86 -5.88 12.72 2.46
CA VAL A 86 -6.44 12.46 3.80
C VAL A 86 -5.76 13.30 4.88
N VAL A 87 -4.42 13.39 4.85
CA VAL A 87 -3.66 14.22 5.80
C VAL A 87 -3.96 15.71 5.60
N ASN A 88 -3.86 16.20 4.35
CA ASN A 88 -4.07 17.62 4.03
C ASN A 88 -5.51 18.10 4.30
N SER A 89 -6.49 17.21 4.18
CA SER A 89 -7.89 17.49 4.49
C SER A 89 -8.26 17.34 5.97
N LYS A 90 -7.26 17.15 6.85
CA LYS A 90 -7.45 16.94 8.29
C LYS A 90 -8.43 15.79 8.59
N LEU A 91 -8.22 14.64 7.92
CA LEU A 91 -9.01 13.42 8.09
C LEU A 91 -10.49 13.57 7.68
N HIS A 92 -10.78 14.29 6.58
CA HIS A 92 -12.14 14.37 6.07
C HIS A 92 -12.74 12.98 5.83
N ALA A 93 -13.86 12.66 6.49
CA ALA A 93 -14.36 11.29 6.63
C ALA A 93 -14.57 10.56 5.29
N ILE A 94 -15.08 11.27 4.28
CA ILE A 94 -15.28 10.70 2.94
C ILE A 94 -13.95 10.31 2.30
N LEU A 95 -12.89 11.12 2.45
CA LEU A 95 -11.58 10.81 1.87
C LEU A 95 -10.93 9.63 2.60
N VAL A 96 -11.10 9.54 3.92
CA VAL A 96 -10.66 8.37 4.71
C VAL A 96 -11.37 7.10 4.24
N ALA A 97 -12.68 7.16 4.02
CA ALA A 97 -13.47 6.02 3.55
C ALA A 97 -13.08 5.59 2.13
N ILE A 98 -12.86 6.54 1.21
CA ILE A 98 -12.39 6.23 -0.14
C ILE A 98 -10.98 5.63 -0.08
N HIS A 99 -10.06 6.21 0.70
CA HIS A 99 -8.71 5.68 0.87
C HIS A 99 -8.73 4.24 1.42
N LEU A 100 -9.59 3.93 2.39
CA LEU A 100 -9.74 2.56 2.88
C LEU A 100 -10.27 1.63 1.77
N SER A 101 -11.29 2.08 1.02
CA SER A 101 -11.91 1.33 -0.07
C SER A 101 -10.92 1.01 -1.20
N THR A 102 -10.12 1.99 -1.63
CA THR A 102 -9.05 1.77 -2.62
C THR A 102 -7.95 0.86 -2.07
N GLY A 103 -7.67 0.91 -0.77
CA GLY A 103 -6.80 -0.04 -0.09
C GLY A 103 -7.29 -1.50 -0.17
N ILE A 104 -8.60 -1.73 -0.04
CA ILE A 104 -9.22 -3.06 -0.19
C ILE A 104 -9.11 -3.55 -1.63
N LEU A 105 -9.31 -2.67 -2.61
CA LEU A 105 -9.13 -3.00 -4.03
C LEU A 105 -7.67 -3.36 -4.34
N LEU A 106 -6.71 -2.61 -3.79
CA LEU A 106 -5.29 -2.92 -3.91
C LEU A 106 -4.97 -4.30 -3.34
N PHE A 107 -5.46 -4.61 -2.13
CA PHE A 107 -5.26 -5.93 -1.52
C PHE A 107 -5.85 -7.05 -2.39
N SER A 108 -7.05 -6.85 -2.92
CA SER A 108 -7.69 -7.81 -3.83
C SER A 108 -6.85 -8.05 -5.09
N ALA A 109 -6.28 -7.00 -5.69
CA ALA A 109 -5.41 -7.12 -6.86
C ALA A 109 -4.10 -7.89 -6.55
N LEU A 110 -3.51 -7.64 -5.37
CA LEU A 110 -2.33 -8.37 -4.92
C LEU A 110 -2.63 -9.85 -4.62
N LEU A 111 -3.78 -10.13 -4.00
CA LEU A 111 -4.23 -11.50 -3.75
C LEU A 111 -4.42 -12.25 -5.07
N MET A 112 -5.03 -11.63 -6.08
CA MET A 112 -5.17 -12.23 -7.41
C MET A 112 -3.81 -12.47 -8.09
N THR A 113 -2.87 -11.53 -7.94
CA THR A 113 -1.49 -11.69 -8.42
C THR A 113 -0.83 -12.91 -7.80
N PHE A 114 -0.94 -13.06 -6.47
CA PHE A 114 -0.42 -14.21 -5.73
C PHE A 114 -1.06 -15.53 -6.17
N LEU A 115 -2.40 -15.59 -6.23
CA LEU A 115 -3.13 -16.81 -6.59
C LEU A 115 -2.78 -17.29 -8.00
N PHE A 116 -2.67 -16.40 -8.98
CA PHE A 116 -2.26 -16.78 -10.33
C PHE A 116 -0.80 -17.21 -10.39
N SER A 117 0.09 -16.56 -9.64
CA SER A 117 1.49 -16.98 -9.54
C SER A 117 1.61 -18.39 -8.96
N TYR A 118 0.91 -18.65 -7.85
CA TYR A 118 0.88 -19.95 -7.20
C TYR A 118 0.33 -21.05 -8.12
N ARG A 119 -0.76 -20.78 -8.85
CA ARG A 119 -1.34 -21.71 -9.83
C ARG A 119 -0.37 -22.03 -10.96
N ASN A 120 0.39 -21.05 -11.44
CA ASN A 120 1.38 -21.25 -12.50
C ASN A 120 2.54 -22.15 -12.00
N ILE A 121 3.05 -21.91 -10.78
CA ILE A 121 4.08 -22.76 -10.17
C ILE A 121 3.56 -24.19 -10.00
N LYS A 122 2.35 -24.37 -9.46
CA LYS A 122 1.76 -25.70 -9.28
C LYS A 122 1.62 -26.46 -10.60
N LYS A 123 1.20 -25.79 -11.68
CA LYS A 123 1.16 -26.40 -13.02
C LYS A 123 2.54 -26.85 -13.50
N SER A 124 3.59 -26.06 -13.23
CA SER A 124 4.96 -26.39 -13.63
C SER A 124 5.60 -27.56 -12.88
N ILE A 125 5.02 -28.00 -11.75
CA ILE A 125 5.52 -29.14 -10.96
C ILE A 125 4.80 -30.44 -11.36
N LEU A 126 3.56 -30.33 -11.82
CA LEU A 126 2.70 -31.46 -12.18
C LEU A 126 2.90 -31.95 -13.64
N PHE A 127 3.66 -31.22 -14.45
CA PHE A 127 4.05 -31.55 -15.81
C PHE A 127 5.57 -31.38 -15.92
#